data_AF-H1L1K3-F1
#
_entry.id   AF-H1L1K3-F1
#
_cell.length_a   1.000
_cell.length_b   1.000
_cell.length_c   1.000
_cell.angle_alpha   90.00
_cell.angle_beta   90.00
_cell.angle_gamma   90.00
#
_symmetry.space_group_name_H-M   'P 1'
#
loop_
_entity.id
_entity.type
_entity.pdbx_description
1 polymer ?
#
loop_
_entity_poly.entity_id
_entity_poly.type
_entity_poly.pdbx_seq_one_letter_code
_entity_poly.pdbx_strand_id
1 'polypeptide(L)'
;MRKSILFFILINVLPVVIAGWYLYENIGGAKSVDEVIENAPFSEFVYIDHNMIMADKDNMNNLPGIYKNLLVFINGIYVGSNEESFAVKIPFASTLKYFKINNYTYYNGCVVKGNAKLKKPAPNDLIKLVPQSFKDVVIYSEDSVIAEIIENNKTKYVWIFRKKENINANIINAYFDDIKKDNPNLLNYSVTDYGDKIYVYFEYKGHSIGLPLVK
;
A
#
# COMPACT_ATOMS: atom_id res chain seq x y z
N MET A 1 17.66 44.75 20.54
CA MET A 1 16.43 44.59 19.73
C MET A 1 16.60 43.65 18.55
N ARG A 2 17.49 43.91 17.56
CA ARG A 2 17.71 43.01 16.39
C ARG A 2 18.05 41.56 16.76
N LYS A 3 18.97 41.35 17.72
CA LYS A 3 19.35 39.99 18.18
C LYS A 3 18.17 39.26 18.84
N SER A 4 17.36 39.94 19.64
CA SER A 4 16.18 39.34 20.32
C SER A 4 15.09 38.93 19.34
N ILE A 5 14.85 39.71 18.29
CA ILE A 5 13.92 39.36 17.20
C ILE A 5 14.47 38.16 16.41
N LEU A 6 15.77 38.14 16.13
CA LEU A 6 16.41 37.02 15.44
C LEU A 6 16.28 35.72 16.24
N PHE A 7 16.52 35.76 17.56
CA PHE A 7 16.33 34.63 18.46
C PHE A 7 14.87 34.18 18.53
N PHE A 8 13.92 35.12 18.55
CA PHE A 8 12.49 34.80 18.52
C PHE A 8 12.11 34.05 17.24
N ILE A 9 12.58 34.51 16.08
CA ILE A 9 12.35 33.86 14.78
C ILE A 9 12.99 32.47 14.74
N LEU A 10 14.24 32.34 15.18
CA LEU A 10 14.98 31.07 15.19
C LEU A 10 14.34 30.01 16.09
N ILE A 11 13.78 30.40 17.24
CA ILE A 11 13.20 29.47 18.21
C ILE A 11 11.74 29.15 17.88
N ASN A 12 10.96 30.13 17.42
CA ASN A 12 9.50 29.97 17.32
C ASN A 12 9.01 29.79 15.88
N VAL A 13 9.61 30.49 14.92
CA VAL A 13 9.12 30.50 13.53
C VAL A 13 9.82 29.42 12.72
N LEU A 14 11.15 29.35 12.81
CA LEU A 14 11.94 28.43 11.99
C LEU A 14 11.55 26.95 12.21
N PRO A 15 11.32 26.45 13.45
CA PRO A 15 10.90 25.06 13.63
C PRO A 15 9.52 24.76 13.04
N VAL A 16 8.60 25.73 13.10
CA VAL A 16 7.26 25.60 12.51
C VAL A 16 7.35 25.55 10.99
N VAL A 17 8.17 26.40 10.37
CA VAL A 17 8.39 26.38 8.91
C VAL A 17 9.05 25.07 8.49
N ILE A 18 10.07 24.59 9.21
CA ILE A 18 10.74 23.32 8.92
C ILE A 18 9.76 22.15 9.06
N ALA A 19 8.96 22.13 10.13
CA ALA A 19 7.96 21.08 10.34
C ALA A 19 6.87 21.12 9.26
N GLY A 20 6.39 22.31 8.90
CA GLY A 20 5.42 22.50 7.82
C GLY A 20 5.96 22.06 6.46
N TRP A 21 7.21 22.40 6.14
CA TRP A 21 7.89 21.95 4.91
C TRP A 21 8.06 20.43 4.89
N TYR A 22 8.51 19.85 5.99
CA TYR A 22 8.65 18.40 6.10
C TYR A 22 7.29 17.69 5.91
N LEU A 23 6.23 18.17 6.56
CA LEU A 23 4.89 17.62 6.37
C LEU A 23 4.43 17.76 4.92
N TYR A 24 4.67 18.90 4.28
CA TYR A 24 4.33 19.10 2.88
C TYR A 24 5.01 18.08 1.95
N GLU A 25 6.29 17.76 2.20
CA GLU A 25 7.03 16.79 1.40
C GLU A 25 6.71 15.32 1.72
N ASN A 26 6.22 15.04 2.93
CA ASN A 26 6.07 13.69 3.45
C ASN A 26 4.61 13.27 3.65
N ILE A 27 3.64 14.15 3.49
CA ILE A 27 2.21 13.78 3.41
C ILE A 27 1.93 13.28 1.99
N GLY A 28 1.30 12.12 1.91
CA GLY A 28 0.90 11.50 0.64
C GLY A 28 1.22 10.02 0.60
N GLY A 29 0.73 9.38 -0.46
CA GLY A 29 0.95 7.96 -0.71
C GLY A 29 2.38 7.62 -1.08
N ALA A 30 2.65 6.34 -1.25
CA ALA A 30 3.90 5.87 -1.86
C ALA A 30 4.04 6.47 -3.27
N LYS A 31 5.26 6.70 -3.74
CA LYS A 31 5.52 7.16 -5.11
C LYS A 31 5.46 6.02 -6.11
N SER A 32 5.77 4.80 -5.66
CA SER A 32 5.82 3.62 -6.51
C SER A 32 5.63 2.33 -5.72
N VAL A 33 5.41 1.21 -6.42
CA VAL A 33 5.38 -0.12 -5.80
C VAL A 33 6.71 -0.45 -5.13
N ASP A 34 7.84 -0.08 -5.74
CA ASP A 34 9.15 -0.30 -5.11
C ASP A 34 9.27 0.37 -3.73
N GLU A 35 8.74 1.59 -3.59
CA GLU A 35 8.71 2.29 -2.30
C GLU A 35 7.84 1.52 -1.27
N VAL A 36 6.72 0.93 -1.70
CA VAL A 36 5.87 0.10 -0.83
C VAL A 36 6.66 -1.08 -0.29
N ILE A 37 7.36 -1.83 -1.14
CA ILE A 37 8.14 -2.99 -0.72
C ILE A 37 9.31 -2.59 0.19
N GLU A 38 10.03 -1.50 -0.14
CA GLU A 38 11.18 -1.03 0.64
C GLU A 38 10.80 -0.66 2.08
N ASN A 39 9.60 -0.10 2.26
CA ASN A 39 9.09 0.37 3.53
C ASN A 39 8.33 -0.68 4.34
N ALA A 40 8.04 -1.83 3.77
CA ALA A 40 7.22 -2.85 4.41
C ALA A 40 7.86 -3.41 5.70
N PRO A 41 7.09 -3.49 6.81
CA PRO A 41 7.56 -4.06 8.08
C PRO A 41 7.39 -5.60 8.16
N PHE A 42 6.66 -6.19 7.22
CA PHE A 42 6.31 -7.61 7.19
C PHE A 42 6.86 -8.26 5.91
N SER A 43 7.15 -9.57 5.97
CA SER A 43 7.66 -10.29 4.82
C SER A 43 6.60 -10.55 3.76
N GLU A 44 5.36 -10.67 4.21
CA GLU A 44 4.15 -10.80 3.40
C GLU A 44 3.11 -9.85 3.97
N PHE A 45 2.39 -9.16 3.09
CA PHE A 45 1.49 -8.10 3.51
C PHE A 45 0.47 -7.73 2.46
N VAL A 46 -0.57 -7.05 2.91
CA VAL A 46 -1.44 -6.19 2.11
C VAL A 46 -1.10 -4.74 2.43
N TYR A 47 -0.86 -3.93 1.41
CA TYR A 47 -0.65 -2.49 1.52
C TYR A 47 -1.84 -1.74 0.94
N ILE A 48 -2.24 -0.64 1.58
CA ILE A 48 -3.28 0.28 1.13
C ILE A 48 -2.69 1.70 1.14
N ASP A 49 -2.75 2.37 -0.01
CA ASP A 49 -2.17 3.70 -0.21
C ASP A 49 -3.01 4.82 0.40
N HIS A 50 -2.34 5.93 0.73
CA HIS A 50 -2.97 7.17 1.17
C HIS A 50 -4.18 7.58 0.31
N ASN A 51 -4.05 7.55 -1.02
CA ASN A 51 -5.11 8.04 -1.90
C ASN A 51 -6.40 7.24 -1.71
N MET A 52 -6.29 5.92 -1.52
CA MET A 52 -7.42 5.04 -1.28
C MET A 52 -8.02 5.28 0.11
N ILE A 53 -7.18 5.46 1.13
CA ILE A 53 -7.62 5.82 2.49
C ILE A 53 -8.42 7.13 2.48
N MET A 54 -7.95 8.12 1.72
CA MET A 54 -8.60 9.43 1.61
C MET A 54 -9.89 9.37 0.80
N ALA A 55 -9.95 8.53 -0.24
CA ALA A 55 -11.17 8.31 -1.02
C ALA A 55 -12.30 7.68 -0.17
N ASP A 56 -11.95 6.78 0.75
CA ASP A 56 -12.92 6.09 1.62
C ASP A 56 -13.17 6.76 2.97
N LYS A 57 -12.46 7.84 3.29
CA LYS A 57 -12.54 8.57 4.57
C LYS A 57 -13.99 8.86 5.01
N ASP A 58 -14.84 9.28 4.09
CA ASP A 58 -16.21 9.66 4.42
C ASP A 58 -17.13 8.45 4.66
N ASN A 59 -16.82 7.32 4.04
CA ASN A 59 -17.52 6.04 4.21
C ASN A 59 -17.20 5.35 5.54
N MET A 60 -16.16 5.80 6.27
CA MET A 60 -15.79 5.28 7.59
C MET A 60 -16.75 5.75 8.69
N ASN A 61 -17.96 5.18 8.73
CA ASN A 61 -19.04 5.58 9.65
C ASN A 61 -18.70 5.42 11.14
N ASN A 62 -17.75 4.55 11.47
CA ASN A 62 -17.34 4.27 12.85
C ASN A 62 -16.26 5.25 13.37
N LEU A 63 -15.76 6.17 12.53
CA LEU A 63 -14.68 7.08 12.88
C LEU A 63 -15.22 8.50 13.11
N PRO A 64 -15.08 9.10 14.32
CA PRO A 64 -15.55 10.47 14.56
C PRO A 64 -14.88 11.49 13.64
N GLY A 65 -15.58 12.57 13.29
CA GLY A 65 -15.15 13.51 12.26
C GLY A 65 -13.75 14.12 12.46
N ILE A 66 -13.33 14.36 13.71
CA ILE A 66 -11.97 14.84 13.99
C ILE A 66 -10.89 13.82 13.63
N TYR A 67 -11.15 12.53 13.85
CA TYR A 67 -10.22 11.46 13.49
C TYR A 67 -10.18 11.23 11.98
N LYS A 68 -11.30 11.44 11.28
CA LYS A 68 -11.33 11.44 9.81
C LYS A 68 -10.35 12.48 9.24
N ASN A 69 -10.20 13.65 9.89
CA ASN A 69 -9.24 14.67 9.45
C ASN A 69 -7.78 14.27 9.71
N LEU A 70 -7.52 13.43 10.72
CA LEU A 70 -6.18 12.94 11.00
C LEU A 70 -5.70 11.87 10.00
N LEU A 71 -6.59 11.28 9.20
CA LEU A 71 -6.22 10.33 8.14
C LEU A 71 -5.29 10.94 7.09
N VAL A 72 -5.27 12.28 6.95
CA VAL A 72 -4.34 12.97 6.05
C VAL A 72 -2.86 12.70 6.39
N PHE A 73 -2.57 12.32 7.65
CA PHE A 73 -1.22 11.97 8.09
C PHE A 73 -0.89 10.48 7.90
N ILE A 74 -1.78 9.68 7.33
CA ILE A 74 -1.53 8.27 7.04
C ILE A 74 -1.07 8.14 5.60
N ASN A 75 0.22 7.88 5.39
CA ASN A 75 0.79 7.68 4.05
C ASN A 75 0.41 6.32 3.47
N GLY A 76 0.15 5.34 4.32
CA GLY A 76 -0.29 4.03 3.91
C GLY A 76 -0.37 3.07 5.09
N ILE A 77 -1.09 1.96 4.88
CA ILE A 77 -1.34 0.94 5.90
C ILE A 77 -0.83 -0.39 5.36
N TYR A 78 -0.05 -1.10 6.18
CA TYR A 78 0.33 -2.48 5.93
C TYR A 78 -0.44 -3.39 6.88
N VAL A 79 -0.98 -4.49 6.38
CA VAL A 79 -1.58 -5.57 7.16
C VAL A 79 -0.74 -6.81 6.90
N GLY A 80 -0.20 -7.42 7.96
CA GLY A 80 0.56 -8.66 7.85
C GLY A 80 -0.33 -9.83 7.45
N SER A 81 0.23 -10.86 6.82
CA SER A 81 -0.52 -12.05 6.38
C SER A 81 -1.19 -12.83 7.52
N ASN A 82 -0.80 -12.60 8.76
CA ASN A 82 -1.47 -13.17 9.93
C ASN A 82 -2.76 -12.45 10.33
N GLU A 83 -3.13 -11.34 9.66
CA GLU A 83 -4.30 -10.46 9.91
C GLU A 83 -4.39 -9.83 11.32
N GLU A 84 -3.59 -10.30 12.27
CA GLU A 84 -3.53 -9.80 13.66
C GLU A 84 -2.55 -8.64 13.84
N SER A 85 -1.76 -8.33 12.81
CA SER A 85 -0.72 -7.30 12.87
C SER A 85 -0.86 -6.30 11.75
N PHE A 86 -0.77 -5.03 12.10
CA PHE A 86 -0.84 -3.93 11.15
C PHE A 86 0.22 -2.88 11.45
N ALA A 87 0.58 -2.12 10.44
CA ALA A 87 1.51 -1.02 10.55
C ALA A 87 0.99 0.19 9.78
N VAL A 88 1.12 1.36 10.39
CA VAL A 88 0.67 2.63 9.80
C VAL A 88 1.91 3.47 9.51
N LYS A 89 2.13 3.81 8.24
CA LYS A 89 3.18 4.74 7.84
C LYS A 89 2.65 6.16 8.00
N ILE A 90 3.33 6.95 8.84
CA ILE A 90 2.96 8.34 9.14
C ILE A 90 4.19 9.25 9.11
N PRO A 91 4.06 10.53 8.74
CA PRO A 91 5.11 11.51 8.95
C PRO A 91 5.52 11.53 10.43
N PHE A 92 6.81 11.73 10.69
CA PHE A 92 7.36 11.78 12.04
C PHE A 92 7.15 10.52 12.91
N ALA A 93 6.83 9.36 12.35
CA ALA A 93 6.74 8.11 13.12
C ALA A 93 7.99 7.84 13.98
N SER A 94 9.17 8.28 13.52
CA SER A 94 10.43 8.17 14.25
C SER A 94 10.46 8.95 15.55
N THR A 95 9.65 9.99 15.71
CA THR A 95 9.54 10.76 16.97
C THR A 95 8.85 9.96 18.06
N LEU A 96 7.98 9.01 17.69
CA LEU A 96 7.29 8.13 18.62
C LEU A 96 8.25 7.20 19.37
N LYS A 97 9.48 6.97 18.87
CA LYS A 97 10.51 6.23 19.61
C LYS A 97 10.89 6.91 20.95
N TYR A 98 10.65 8.22 21.07
CA TYR A 98 10.92 8.99 22.28
C TYR A 98 9.71 9.05 23.23
N PHE A 99 8.52 8.65 22.78
CA PHE A 99 7.33 8.56 23.59
C PHE A 99 7.10 7.08 23.95
N LYS A 100 7.11 6.75 25.25
CA LYS A 100 6.80 5.38 25.70
C LYS A 100 5.31 5.10 25.53
N ILE A 101 4.90 4.77 24.30
CA ILE A 101 3.55 4.30 24.00
C ILE A 101 3.58 2.77 24.12
N ASN A 102 2.94 2.24 25.16
CA ASN A 102 2.83 0.80 25.35
C ASN A 102 2.11 0.15 24.15
N ASN A 103 2.52 -1.06 23.79
CA ASN A 103 1.90 -1.92 22.76
C ASN A 103 2.09 -1.47 21.29
N TYR A 104 3.12 -0.67 21.01
CA TYR A 104 3.53 -0.35 19.63
C TYR A 104 5.04 -0.48 19.45
N THR A 105 5.46 -0.85 18.24
CA THR A 105 6.87 -0.90 17.84
C THR A 105 7.11 0.02 16.66
N TYR A 106 8.19 0.79 16.70
CA TYR A 106 8.63 1.57 15.56
C TYR A 106 9.49 0.72 14.62
N TYR A 107 9.16 0.73 13.34
CA TYR A 107 9.95 0.05 12.32
C TYR A 107 9.87 0.80 10.98
N ASN A 108 11.01 1.24 10.45
CA ASN A 108 11.14 1.81 9.10
C ASN A 108 10.10 2.88 8.73
N GLY A 109 9.88 3.87 9.62
CA GLY A 109 8.88 4.93 9.37
C GLY A 109 7.42 4.52 9.62
N CYS A 110 7.19 3.29 10.08
CA CYS A 110 5.87 2.77 10.43
C CYS A 110 5.72 2.62 11.95
N VAL A 111 4.50 2.81 12.42
CA VAL A 111 4.05 2.44 13.75
C VAL A 111 3.35 1.09 13.65
N VAL A 112 3.94 0.06 14.25
CA VAL A 112 3.47 -1.32 14.15
C VAL A 112 2.74 -1.73 15.44
N LYS A 113 1.61 -2.41 15.28
CA LYS A 113 0.84 -3.05 16.36
C LYS A 113 0.60 -4.51 16.02
N GLY A 114 0.65 -5.38 17.04
CA GLY A 114 0.41 -6.81 16.91
C GLY A 114 1.65 -7.64 17.23
N ASN A 115 1.54 -8.95 17.01
CA ASN A 115 2.56 -9.94 17.39
C ASN A 115 3.37 -10.48 16.20
N ALA A 116 3.16 -9.98 14.98
CA ALA A 116 3.93 -10.43 13.82
C ALA A 116 5.42 -10.17 14.02
N LYS A 117 6.23 -11.15 13.63
CA LYS A 117 7.69 -10.97 13.56
C LYS A 117 7.99 -9.95 12.45
N LEU A 118 8.53 -8.81 12.84
CA LEU A 118 9.03 -7.81 11.91
C LEU A 118 10.13 -8.43 11.05
N LYS A 119 9.93 -8.42 9.74
CA LYS A 119 10.86 -9.02 8.77
C LYS A 119 10.66 -8.29 7.46
N LYS A 120 11.74 -7.79 6.85
CA LYS A 120 11.63 -7.22 5.51
C LYS A 120 11.18 -8.28 4.50
N PRO A 121 10.42 -7.89 3.47
CA PRO A 121 10.19 -8.72 2.30
C PRO A 121 11.50 -9.27 1.75
N ALA A 122 11.51 -10.56 1.41
CA ALA A 122 12.61 -11.11 0.63
C ALA A 122 12.60 -10.43 -0.75
N PRO A 123 13.76 -10.06 -1.32
CA PRO A 123 13.81 -9.51 -2.68
C PRO A 123 13.16 -10.48 -3.67
N ASN A 124 12.19 -10.00 -4.43
CA ASN A 124 11.45 -10.82 -5.39
C ASN A 124 11.50 -10.20 -6.78
N ASP A 125 11.91 -10.98 -7.78
CA ASP A 125 12.01 -10.52 -9.17
C ASP A 125 10.63 -10.31 -9.82
N LEU A 126 9.55 -10.83 -9.21
CA LEU A 126 8.16 -10.54 -9.62
C LEU A 126 7.85 -9.03 -9.61
N ILE A 127 8.41 -8.27 -8.66
CA ILE A 127 8.15 -6.82 -8.51
C ILE A 127 8.53 -6.06 -9.77
N LYS A 128 9.59 -6.49 -10.48
CA LYS A 128 10.08 -5.83 -11.71
C LYS A 128 9.07 -5.86 -12.85
N LEU A 129 8.11 -6.77 -12.80
CA LEU A 129 7.05 -6.91 -13.79
C LEU A 129 5.80 -6.08 -13.43
N VAL A 130 5.74 -5.52 -12.22
CA VAL A 130 4.63 -4.67 -11.78
C VAL A 130 4.83 -3.24 -12.32
N PRO A 131 3.83 -2.65 -13.01
CA PRO A 131 3.90 -1.24 -13.35
C PRO A 131 3.97 -0.39 -12.08
N GLN A 132 4.93 0.51 -12.01
CA GLN A 132 5.26 1.22 -10.76
C GLN A 132 4.11 2.10 -10.22
N SER A 133 3.13 2.46 -11.05
CA SER A 133 1.93 3.20 -10.64
C SER A 133 0.88 2.33 -9.94
N PHE A 134 0.96 1.00 -10.01
CA PHE A 134 -0.03 0.07 -9.43
C PHE A 134 0.19 -0.13 -7.94
N LYS A 135 0.02 0.95 -7.19
CA LYS A 135 0.41 1.04 -5.78
C LYS A 135 -0.76 1.32 -4.84
N ASP A 136 -2.00 1.48 -5.36
CA ASP A 136 -3.16 1.84 -4.54
C ASP A 136 -3.49 0.73 -3.54
N VAL A 137 -3.39 -0.53 -4.01
CA VAL A 137 -3.33 -1.73 -3.18
C VAL A 137 -2.20 -2.61 -3.68
N VAL A 138 -1.39 -3.16 -2.76
CA VAL A 138 -0.35 -4.15 -3.09
C VAL A 138 -0.46 -5.33 -2.15
N ILE A 139 -0.71 -6.53 -2.69
CA ILE A 139 -0.59 -7.78 -1.95
C ILE A 139 0.73 -8.42 -2.33
N TYR A 140 1.55 -8.68 -1.33
CA TYR A 140 2.89 -9.19 -1.51
C TYR A 140 3.09 -10.50 -0.76
N SER A 141 3.56 -11.52 -1.47
CA SER A 141 4.13 -12.74 -0.92
C SER A 141 5.40 -13.16 -1.69
N GLU A 142 6.08 -14.19 -1.21
CA GLU A 142 7.31 -14.70 -1.84
C GLU A 142 7.06 -15.24 -3.26
N ASP A 143 5.90 -15.84 -3.49
CA ASP A 143 5.56 -16.50 -4.75
C ASP A 143 4.56 -15.74 -5.62
N SER A 144 4.01 -14.62 -5.12
CA SER A 144 2.97 -13.86 -5.81
C SER A 144 2.99 -12.39 -5.43
N VAL A 145 2.72 -11.53 -6.41
CA VAL A 145 2.46 -10.10 -6.22
C VAL A 145 1.17 -9.76 -6.93
N ILE A 146 0.25 -9.12 -6.22
CA ILE A 146 -0.93 -8.48 -6.80
C ILE A 146 -0.80 -6.99 -6.56
N ALA A 147 -1.02 -6.19 -7.60
CA ALA A 147 -0.92 -4.74 -7.50
C ALA A 147 -2.12 -4.10 -8.21
N GLU A 148 -2.67 -3.05 -7.62
CA GLU A 148 -3.90 -2.39 -8.04
C GLU A 148 -3.64 -0.90 -8.34
N ILE A 149 -4.36 -0.38 -9.33
CA ILE A 149 -4.56 1.06 -9.53
C ILE A 149 -6.02 1.37 -9.84
N ILE A 150 -6.54 2.45 -9.26
CA ILE A 150 -7.88 2.97 -9.53
C ILE A 150 -7.76 4.23 -10.38
N GLU A 151 -8.25 4.17 -11.62
CA GLU A 151 -8.20 5.29 -12.57
C GLU A 151 -9.54 5.45 -13.29
N ASN A 152 -10.09 6.66 -13.34
CA ASN A 152 -11.27 6.99 -14.16
C ASN A 152 -12.47 6.04 -13.93
N ASN A 153 -12.76 5.70 -12.67
CA ASN A 153 -13.81 4.75 -12.27
C ASN A 153 -13.63 3.33 -12.85
N LYS A 154 -12.38 2.97 -13.12
CA LYS A 154 -11.95 1.63 -13.46
C LYS A 154 -10.90 1.18 -12.47
N THR A 155 -10.92 -0.10 -12.16
CA THR A 155 -9.90 -0.72 -11.32
C THR A 155 -9.07 -1.65 -12.20
N LYS A 156 -7.76 -1.46 -12.20
CA LYS A 156 -6.83 -2.29 -12.95
C LYS A 156 -5.96 -3.05 -11.98
N TYR A 157 -5.73 -4.32 -12.28
CA TYR A 157 -4.87 -5.17 -11.47
C TYR A 157 -3.82 -5.84 -12.33
N VAL A 158 -2.66 -6.07 -11.73
CA VAL A 158 -1.71 -7.07 -12.20
C VAL A 158 -1.57 -8.13 -11.13
N TRP A 159 -1.64 -9.39 -11.54
CA TRP A 159 -1.35 -10.54 -10.71
C TRP A 159 -0.21 -11.31 -11.34
N ILE A 160 0.90 -11.39 -10.61
CA ILE A 160 2.15 -11.98 -11.08
C ILE A 160 2.53 -13.06 -10.10
N PHE A 161 2.72 -14.29 -10.57
CA PHE A 161 3.03 -15.41 -9.68
C PHE A 161 3.98 -16.41 -10.34
N ARG A 162 4.74 -17.12 -9.51
CA ARG A 162 5.61 -18.23 -9.95
C ARG A 162 4.74 -19.42 -10.36
N LYS A 163 5.04 -20.02 -11.51
CA LYS A 163 4.31 -21.20 -11.98
C LYS A 163 4.49 -22.36 -11.02
N LYS A 164 3.38 -22.97 -10.64
CA LYS A 164 3.36 -24.28 -9.98
C LYS A 164 3.20 -25.37 -11.03
N GLU A 165 3.57 -26.60 -10.69
CA GLU A 165 3.32 -27.77 -11.54
C GLU A 165 1.83 -27.78 -11.94
N ASN A 166 1.56 -27.98 -13.23
CA ASN A 166 0.23 -27.99 -13.84
C ASN A 166 -0.48 -26.63 -14.00
N ILE A 167 0.15 -25.49 -13.66
CA ILE A 167 -0.40 -24.16 -13.99
C ILE A 167 0.33 -23.58 -15.20
N ASN A 168 -0.41 -23.26 -16.25
CA ASN A 168 0.12 -22.60 -17.44
C ASN A 168 -0.85 -21.51 -17.94
N ALA A 169 -0.37 -20.67 -18.87
CA ALA A 169 -1.16 -19.55 -19.39
C ALA A 169 -2.48 -19.98 -20.04
N ASN A 170 -2.55 -21.17 -20.67
CA ASN A 170 -3.78 -21.64 -21.31
C ASN A 170 -4.87 -21.97 -20.29
N ILE A 171 -4.52 -22.59 -19.17
CA ILE A 171 -5.45 -22.89 -18.08
C ILE A 171 -5.99 -21.59 -17.47
N ILE A 172 -5.09 -20.62 -17.24
CA ILE A 172 -5.47 -19.32 -16.68
C ILE A 172 -6.34 -18.53 -17.68
N ASN A 173 -6.01 -18.56 -18.97
CA ASN A 173 -6.84 -17.95 -20.02
C ASN A 173 -8.25 -18.56 -20.03
N ALA A 174 -8.38 -19.89 -20.04
CA ALA A 174 -9.67 -20.56 -20.04
C ALA A 174 -10.51 -20.20 -18.81
N TYR A 175 -9.90 -20.11 -17.63
CA TYR A 175 -10.57 -19.67 -16.41
C TYR A 175 -11.13 -18.24 -16.53
N PHE A 176 -10.33 -17.30 -17.07
CA PHE A 176 -10.78 -15.91 -17.22
C PHE A 176 -11.73 -15.69 -18.40
N ASP A 177 -11.66 -16.52 -19.44
CA ASP A 177 -12.66 -16.59 -20.50
C ASP A 177 -14.04 -16.91 -19.90
N ASP A 178 -14.10 -17.87 -18.98
CA ASP A 178 -15.35 -18.24 -18.30
C ASP A 178 -15.82 -17.14 -17.34
N ILE A 179 -14.94 -16.56 -16.51
CA ILE A 179 -15.31 -15.42 -15.65
C ILE A 179 -15.85 -14.25 -16.48
N LYS A 180 -15.25 -13.95 -17.63
CA LYS A 180 -15.66 -12.81 -18.46
C LYS A 180 -17.06 -13.00 -19.05
N LYS A 181 -17.49 -14.24 -19.29
CA LYS A 181 -18.86 -14.52 -19.75
C LYS A 181 -19.90 -14.15 -18.69
N ASP A 182 -19.59 -14.43 -17.43
CA ASP A 182 -20.53 -14.27 -16.30
C ASP A 182 -20.38 -12.95 -15.55
N ASN A 183 -19.29 -12.21 -15.79
CA ASN A 183 -19.00 -10.96 -15.09
C ASN A 183 -18.92 -9.76 -16.06
N PRO A 184 -20.03 -9.02 -16.26
CA PRO A 184 -20.06 -7.86 -17.15
C PRO A 184 -19.17 -6.69 -16.69
N ASN A 185 -18.69 -6.71 -15.44
CA ASN A 185 -17.76 -5.71 -14.94
C ASN A 185 -16.31 -6.01 -15.33
N LEU A 186 -15.96 -7.24 -15.74
CA LEU A 186 -14.64 -7.55 -16.28
C LEU A 186 -14.54 -7.07 -17.73
N LEU A 187 -13.98 -5.87 -17.92
CA LEU A 187 -13.86 -5.23 -19.22
C LEU A 187 -12.83 -5.93 -20.09
N ASN A 188 -11.65 -6.17 -19.52
CA ASN A 188 -10.54 -6.76 -20.23
C ASN A 188 -9.64 -7.58 -19.32
N TYR A 189 -8.95 -8.56 -19.90
CA TYR A 189 -7.86 -9.24 -19.23
C TYR A 189 -6.82 -9.69 -20.26
N SER A 190 -5.61 -9.94 -19.81
CA SER A 190 -4.59 -10.62 -20.62
C SER A 190 -3.73 -11.50 -19.74
N VAL A 191 -3.31 -12.65 -20.27
CA VAL A 191 -2.40 -13.58 -19.61
C VAL A 191 -1.14 -13.66 -20.45
N THR A 192 0.01 -13.38 -19.85
CA THR A 192 1.32 -13.45 -20.49
C THR A 192 2.19 -14.45 -19.75
N ASP A 193 2.79 -15.36 -20.52
CA ASP A 193 3.72 -16.35 -20.02
C ASP A 193 5.16 -15.83 -20.08
N TYR A 194 5.84 -15.77 -18.93
CA TYR A 194 7.23 -15.32 -18.81
C TYR A 194 8.19 -16.48 -18.47
N GLY A 195 7.84 -17.72 -18.82
CA GLY A 195 8.68 -18.90 -18.59
C GLY A 195 8.39 -19.56 -17.24
N ASP A 196 9.04 -19.12 -16.17
CA ASP A 196 8.82 -19.61 -14.80
C ASP A 196 7.71 -18.85 -14.05
N LYS A 197 7.13 -17.84 -14.70
CA LYS A 197 6.14 -16.91 -14.12
C LYS A 197 4.94 -16.73 -15.04
N ILE A 198 3.81 -16.37 -14.47
CA ILE A 198 2.63 -15.88 -15.18
C ILE A 198 2.37 -14.45 -14.75
N TYR A 199 2.07 -13.60 -15.72
CA TYR A 199 1.56 -12.26 -15.54
C TYR A 199 0.11 -12.23 -16.03
N VAL A 200 -0.80 -11.77 -15.18
CA VAL A 200 -2.19 -11.56 -15.53
C VAL A 200 -2.56 -10.11 -15.31
N TYR A 201 -3.07 -9.45 -16.33
CA TYR A 201 -3.67 -8.12 -16.22
C TYR A 201 -5.18 -8.23 -16.24
N PHE A 202 -5.84 -7.42 -15.42
CA PHE A 202 -7.30 -7.29 -15.38
C PHE A 202 -7.71 -5.83 -15.40
N GLU A 203 -8.85 -5.56 -16.01
CA GLU A 203 -9.51 -4.27 -15.99
C GLU A 203 -10.99 -4.45 -15.67
N TYR A 204 -11.43 -3.88 -14.55
CA TYR A 204 -12.80 -3.90 -14.08
C TYR A 204 -13.45 -2.51 -14.16
N LYS A 205 -14.76 -2.51 -14.37
CA LYS A 205 -15.61 -1.31 -14.21
C LYS A 205 -15.99 -1.12 -12.75
N GLY A 206 -15.84 0.10 -12.23
CA GLY A 206 -16.13 0.45 -10.85
C GLY A 206 -14.99 0.12 -9.89
N HIS A 207 -15.21 0.39 -8.61
CA HIS A 207 -14.29 0.02 -7.52
C HIS A 207 -14.58 -1.43 -7.14
N SER A 208 -13.67 -2.35 -7.49
CA SER A 208 -13.73 -3.71 -6.95
C SER A 208 -12.81 -3.73 -5.74
N ILE A 209 -13.28 -4.19 -4.59
CA ILE A 209 -12.40 -4.53 -3.44
C ILE A 209 -12.26 -6.06 -3.35
N GLY A 210 -12.98 -6.80 -4.20
CA GLY A 210 -12.91 -8.25 -4.27
C GLY A 210 -11.79 -8.69 -5.20
N LEU A 211 -10.59 -8.85 -4.66
CA LEU A 211 -9.58 -9.68 -5.32
C LEU A 211 -10.12 -11.11 -5.43
N PRO A 212 -9.85 -11.83 -6.55
CA PRO A 212 -10.15 -13.25 -6.60
C PRO A 212 -9.38 -13.93 -5.45
N LEU A 213 -10.10 -14.41 -4.45
CA LEU A 213 -9.55 -15.26 -3.40
C LEU A 213 -9.05 -16.54 -4.08
N VAL A 214 -7.74 -16.59 -4.32
CA VAL A 214 -7.07 -17.83 -4.68
C VAL A 214 -6.96 -18.64 -3.38
N LYS A 215 -7.95 -19.50 -3.15
CA LYS A 215 -7.84 -20.58 -2.17
C LYS A 215 -7.01 -21.72 -2.75
#